data_AF-A0A9X3XBY0-F1
#
_entry.id   AF-A0A9X3XBY0-F1
#
_cell.length_a   1.000
_cell.length_b   1.000
_cell.length_c   1.000
_cell.angle_alpha   90.00
_cell.angle_beta   90.00
_cell.angle_gamma   90.00
#
_symmetry.space_group_name_H-M   'P 1'
#
loop_
_entity.id
_entity.type
_entity.pdbx_description
1 polymer ?
#
loop_
_entity_poly.entity_id
_entity_poly.type
_entity_poly.pdbx_seq_one_letter_code
_entity_poly.pdbx_strand_id
1 'polypeptide(L)'
;MLAPTAFRSLSASLRASSAGLVRSSFFAAIALVTLAACGATTRTETQGTGGEGGETWSAGPGVGGAGAGGAGGAGGTGAGGSGVGAGPSELQSLEHIDVGDIALNSLQPFEVPDRALGLTVVVGTANVNDVVGINRLRPPSGESVIFNYAMPNKSTLAFANYGWVGGGSPQSDAANAWPMQQGQWRIALGDDDGSVTSAHVDVWIRRTKDGLFHGGVVDVNVFLAPNSTTQNYVNQVLSDMFVDYAGLGLGKVTFLPLDASFTSVDNYDEYRNLLASSAGAGDAPALNLFVIGSFGSEFGQAIGVAGGIPGSTTLHGTTMSGVAYMPSGNPEYDATVLRHEVGHLSGLFHTTEFSIEETDPLSDTVECPTSVMQSNPDNCPDVTNTMFPIAYGATDLTEAQKRVLHGSALYRGILEEGGQPAPPLPPSSKKVAAPPSPLAPEPPFALAATRRPNKPLPAKPGALERVLGAVWCAHGKGDYEALAIRIAGATAPSKLRALVIDETASELIRARALGAYVRVAQGGERARAITLAETLATQENASTDLRVSALRSLARFAPSQARQSAVTAAQSGDPVVRSVAWSLRGK
;
A
#
# COMPACT_ATOMS: atom_id res chain seq x y z
N MET A 1 -10.87 53.68 -18.83
CA MET A 1 -11.89 54.74 -18.66
C MET A 1 -12.88 54.64 -19.80
N LEU A 2 -14.14 54.38 -19.45
CA LEU A 2 -15.40 54.60 -20.18
C LEU A 2 -15.64 53.85 -21.52
N ALA A 3 -16.48 52.82 -21.41
CA ALA A 3 -17.42 52.38 -22.45
C ALA A 3 -18.47 53.49 -22.73
N PRO A 4 -19.33 53.41 -23.78
CA PRO A 4 -20.54 52.56 -23.65
C PRO A 4 -21.18 52.00 -24.97
N THR A 5 -21.94 50.91 -24.80
CA THR A 5 -23.26 50.48 -25.38
C THR A 5 -23.81 51.14 -26.67
N ALA A 6 -24.68 50.56 -27.52
CA ALA A 6 -25.23 49.24 -27.84
C ALA A 6 -26.35 49.48 -28.91
N PHE A 7 -26.73 48.43 -29.65
CA PHE A 7 -28.04 48.13 -30.28
C PHE A 7 -28.39 48.44 -31.76
N ARG A 8 -29.06 47.40 -32.32
CA ARG A 8 -29.90 47.23 -33.55
C ARG A 8 -29.13 46.75 -34.80
N SER A 9 -29.61 45.78 -35.59
CA SER A 9 -30.82 44.95 -35.69
C SER A 9 -30.53 43.89 -36.79
N LEU A 10 -31.13 42.71 -36.90
CA LEU A 10 -32.46 42.46 -37.46
C LEU A 10 -32.70 40.94 -37.53
N SER A 11 -33.95 40.59 -37.33
CA SER A 11 -34.55 39.26 -37.20
C SER A 11 -34.97 38.64 -38.55
N ALA A 12 -35.01 37.31 -38.63
CA ALA A 12 -36.09 36.45 -39.20
C ALA A 12 -35.50 35.08 -39.64
N SER A 13 -35.74 33.98 -38.93
CA SER A 13 -36.97 33.13 -38.89
C SER A 13 -36.98 32.11 -40.05
N LEU A 14 -36.54 30.87 -39.81
CA LEU A 14 -37.31 29.67 -39.36
C LEU A 14 -38.05 28.93 -40.48
N ARG A 15 -37.68 27.64 -40.67
CA ARG A 15 -38.50 26.40 -40.59
C ARG A 15 -37.78 25.29 -41.39
N ALA A 16 -37.27 24.24 -40.75
CA ALA A 16 -37.95 23.08 -40.13
C ALA A 16 -38.33 21.97 -41.12
N SER A 17 -37.77 20.77 -40.82
CA SER A 17 -38.25 19.41 -41.13
C SER A 17 -38.09 18.95 -42.59
N SER A 18 -37.43 17.83 -42.90
CA SER A 18 -37.67 16.49 -42.36
C SER A 18 -36.67 15.44 -42.92
N ALA A 19 -36.41 14.41 -42.10
CA ALA A 19 -36.16 13.01 -42.46
C ALA A 19 -35.11 12.67 -43.55
N GLY A 20 -33.96 12.15 -43.11
CA GLY A 20 -33.05 11.34 -43.91
C GLY A 20 -32.26 10.40 -43.00
N LEU A 21 -32.73 9.16 -42.89
CA LEU A 21 -32.03 8.06 -42.24
C LEU A 21 -30.61 7.89 -42.80
N VAL A 22 -29.60 7.99 -41.96
CA VAL A 22 -28.39 7.16 -42.07
C VAL A 22 -28.07 6.66 -40.67
N ARG A 23 -28.51 5.42 -40.40
CA ARG A 23 -28.03 4.62 -39.27
C ARG A 23 -26.58 4.24 -39.57
N SER A 24 -25.64 4.90 -38.90
CA SER A 24 -24.28 4.40 -38.73
C SER A 24 -24.22 3.67 -37.41
N SER A 25 -24.67 2.42 -37.43
CA SER A 25 -24.40 1.45 -36.39
C SER A 25 -22.91 1.11 -36.44
N PHE A 26 -22.15 1.39 -35.37
CA PHE A 26 -20.99 0.59 -34.91
C PHE A 26 -20.39 1.32 -33.70
N PHE A 27 -20.71 0.83 -32.50
CA PHE A 27 -19.95 0.81 -31.24
C PHE A 27 -20.95 0.59 -30.09
N ALA A 28 -21.59 -0.58 -30.11
CA ALA A 28 -21.98 -1.25 -28.89
C ALA A 28 -20.93 -2.35 -28.67
N ALA A 29 -19.74 -1.95 -28.25
CA ALA A 29 -18.78 -2.89 -27.69
C ALA A 29 -19.24 -3.16 -26.27
N ILE A 30 -19.74 -4.37 -26.06
CA ILE A 30 -20.00 -4.95 -24.74
C ILE A 30 -18.71 -4.81 -23.93
N ALA A 31 -18.73 -3.96 -22.89
CA ALA A 31 -17.68 -3.89 -21.89
C ALA A 31 -17.68 -5.22 -21.12
N LEU A 32 -16.92 -6.19 -21.59
CA LEU A 32 -16.63 -7.41 -20.86
C LEU A 32 -15.45 -7.10 -19.93
N VAL A 33 -15.78 -6.63 -18.74
CA VAL A 33 -14.83 -6.36 -17.66
C VAL A 33 -14.24 -7.69 -17.16
N THR A 34 -12.96 -7.95 -17.44
CA THR A 34 -12.20 -9.04 -16.81
C THR A 34 -11.35 -8.48 -15.68
N LEU A 35 -11.87 -8.58 -14.46
CA LEU A 35 -11.23 -8.16 -13.21
C LEU A 35 -10.36 -9.27 -12.62
N ALA A 36 -9.15 -8.90 -12.20
CA ALA A 36 -8.35 -9.62 -11.22
C ALA A 36 -8.05 -8.65 -10.07
N ALA A 37 -8.83 -8.69 -8.99
CA ALA A 37 -8.54 -8.02 -7.72
C ALA A 37 -9.33 -8.66 -6.55
N CYS A 38 -8.72 -8.69 -5.36
CA CYS A 38 -8.77 -9.72 -4.30
C CYS A 38 -10.04 -9.83 -3.43
N GLY A 39 -10.87 -10.88 -3.58
CA GLY A 39 -12.26 -11.09 -3.08
C GLY A 39 -12.68 -10.84 -1.61
N ALA A 40 -13.99 -10.54 -1.43
CA ALA A 40 -14.63 -9.79 -0.31
C ALA A 40 -15.26 -10.51 0.87
N THR A 41 -15.41 -9.86 2.03
CA THR A 41 -16.20 -10.39 3.15
C THR A 41 -16.66 -9.29 4.13
N THR A 42 -17.90 -9.30 4.65
CA THR A 42 -18.62 -8.13 5.23
C THR A 42 -18.87 -8.09 6.77
N ARG A 43 -18.78 -6.89 7.37
CA ARG A 43 -19.72 -6.23 8.32
C ARG A 43 -19.21 -5.74 9.69
N THR A 44 -19.60 -4.49 9.95
CA THR A 44 -19.47 -3.54 11.08
C THR A 44 -19.56 -4.10 12.52
N GLU A 45 -18.60 -3.76 13.38
CA GLU A 45 -18.67 -3.97 14.84
C GLU A 45 -18.80 -2.65 15.63
N THR A 46 -19.72 -2.66 16.61
CA THR A 46 -19.87 -1.66 17.67
C THR A 46 -18.76 -1.82 18.73
N GLN A 47 -18.18 -0.70 19.17
CA GLN A 47 -17.10 -0.63 20.17
C GLN A 47 -17.46 -1.37 21.48
N GLY A 48 -16.74 -2.47 21.76
CA GLY A 48 -16.72 -3.12 23.06
C GLY A 48 -15.48 -2.70 23.85
N THR A 49 -15.69 -2.10 25.02
CA THR A 49 -14.66 -1.72 26.00
C THR A 49 -13.98 -2.97 26.59
N GLY A 50 -13.01 -3.55 25.89
CA GLY A 50 -12.22 -4.69 26.36
C GLY A 50 -10.81 -4.26 26.72
N GLY A 51 -10.52 -4.11 28.02
CA GLY A 51 -9.19 -3.78 28.51
C GLY A 51 -8.13 -4.82 28.14
N GLU A 52 -6.99 -4.34 27.67
CA GLU A 52 -5.82 -5.15 27.31
C GLU A 52 -5.24 -5.88 28.53
N GLY A 53 -5.03 -7.19 28.39
CA GLY A 53 -4.26 -7.98 29.34
C GLY A 53 -2.80 -7.57 29.31
N GLY A 54 -2.22 -7.34 30.49
CA GLY A 54 -0.85 -6.86 30.65
C GLY A 54 0.19 -7.83 30.08
N GLU A 55 0.80 -7.46 28.96
CA GLU A 55 2.06 -8.04 28.51
C GLU A 55 3.22 -7.32 29.19
N THR A 56 4.03 -8.09 29.93
CA THR A 56 5.22 -7.62 30.64
C THR A 56 6.40 -7.57 29.67
N TRP A 57 6.59 -6.41 29.04
CA TRP A 57 7.84 -6.09 28.36
C TRP A 57 8.78 -5.42 29.36
N SER A 58 10.02 -5.89 29.43
CA SER A 58 11.06 -5.35 30.31
C SER A 58 11.18 -3.85 30.07
N ALA A 59 10.65 -3.03 30.99
CA ALA A 59 10.90 -1.61 30.97
C ALA A 59 12.41 -1.40 31.10
N GLY A 60 13.04 -0.89 30.03
CA GLY A 60 14.36 -0.26 30.15
C GLY A 60 14.31 0.82 31.23
N PRO A 61 15.45 1.17 31.85
CA PRO A 61 15.48 2.01 33.04
C PRO A 61 14.80 3.35 32.75
N GLY A 62 13.66 3.57 33.41
CA GLY A 62 12.89 4.80 33.30
C GLY A 62 13.74 5.99 33.75
N VAL A 63 13.84 6.99 32.89
CA VAL A 63 14.39 8.30 33.23
C VAL A 63 13.40 8.97 34.17
N GLY A 64 13.68 8.91 35.47
CA GLY A 64 12.89 9.58 36.50
C GLY A 64 13.08 11.08 36.43
N GLY A 65 11.98 11.80 36.19
CA GLY A 65 11.92 13.24 36.42
C GLY A 65 11.65 13.55 37.88
N ALA A 66 12.56 14.27 38.54
CA ALA A 66 12.23 15.24 39.59
C ALA A 66 13.47 16.07 39.97
N GLY A 67 13.28 17.38 40.07
CA GLY A 67 13.67 18.13 41.28
C GLY A 67 15.14 18.47 41.47
N ALA A 68 15.44 19.74 41.20
CA ALA A 68 16.39 20.64 41.87
C ALA A 68 17.37 20.06 42.92
N GLY A 69 18.66 20.32 42.66
CA GLY A 69 19.63 20.73 43.68
C GLY A 69 20.69 19.71 44.05
N GLY A 70 21.97 20.08 43.91
CA GLY A 70 23.06 19.44 44.66
C GLY A 70 24.33 19.18 43.85
N ALA A 71 25.41 19.80 44.30
CA ALA A 71 26.74 19.82 43.72
C ALA A 71 27.47 18.46 43.65
N GLY A 72 28.34 18.35 42.64
CA GLY A 72 29.75 17.93 42.79
C GLY A 72 30.06 16.42 42.78
N GLY A 73 30.78 15.97 41.75
CA GLY A 73 31.48 14.68 41.76
C GLY A 73 32.00 14.27 40.39
N ALA A 74 33.33 14.22 40.24
CA ALA A 74 34.05 13.94 39.01
C ALA A 74 34.22 12.45 38.70
N GLY A 75 34.34 12.13 37.41
CA GLY A 75 35.23 11.07 36.91
C GLY A 75 34.57 9.77 36.43
N GLY A 76 34.50 9.59 35.11
CA GLY A 76 34.17 8.30 34.49
C GLY A 76 34.06 8.40 32.97
N THR A 77 35.19 8.26 32.28
CA THR A 77 35.30 8.25 30.81
C THR A 77 34.70 6.99 30.19
N GLY A 78 33.68 7.16 29.35
CA GLY A 78 33.15 6.12 28.45
C GLY A 78 32.53 6.76 27.22
N ALA A 79 33.17 6.61 26.06
CA ALA A 79 32.69 7.01 24.73
C ALA A 79 31.52 6.10 24.29
N GLY A 80 30.53 6.51 23.52
CA GLY A 80 30.20 7.78 22.85
C GLY A 80 28.91 7.57 22.05
N GLY A 81 28.05 8.60 21.96
CA GLY A 81 26.86 8.60 21.11
C GLY A 81 25.56 9.04 21.79
N SER A 82 25.54 10.20 22.45
CA SER A 82 24.29 10.84 22.88
C SER A 82 24.40 12.33 22.64
N GLY A 83 23.86 12.79 21.52
CA GLY A 83 23.67 14.21 21.21
C GLY A 83 22.43 14.73 21.94
N VAL A 84 22.48 14.85 23.26
CA VAL A 84 21.48 15.61 24.04
C VAL A 84 22.09 16.99 24.28
N GLY A 85 21.70 17.96 23.45
CA GLY A 85 22.10 19.36 23.62
C GLY A 85 22.80 19.98 22.41
N ALA A 86 22.19 19.93 21.23
CA ALA A 86 22.37 21.02 20.29
C ALA A 86 21.50 22.19 20.79
N GLY A 87 22.02 23.43 20.80
CA GLY A 87 21.18 24.64 20.91
C GLY A 87 20.10 24.64 19.83
N PRO A 88 19.14 25.59 19.81
CA PRO A 88 18.02 25.52 18.89
C PRO A 88 18.54 25.52 17.45
N SER A 89 18.67 24.34 16.86
CA SER A 89 18.86 24.16 15.44
C SER A 89 17.69 24.87 14.80
N GLU A 90 17.99 25.70 13.80
CA GLU A 90 16.98 26.39 13.04
C GLU A 90 15.86 25.41 12.66
N LEU A 91 14.61 25.77 12.99
CA LEU A 91 13.46 24.91 12.76
C LEU A 91 13.42 24.51 11.27
N GLN A 92 13.51 23.21 11.00
CA GLN A 92 13.42 22.68 9.64
C GLN A 92 11.97 22.29 9.33
N SER A 93 11.55 22.48 8.07
CA SER A 93 10.18 22.08 7.68
C SER A 93 10.03 20.57 7.56
N LEU A 94 11.13 19.86 7.31
CA LEU A 94 11.20 18.40 7.31
C LEU A 94 12.44 18.00 8.10
N GLU A 95 12.22 17.48 9.30
CA GLU A 95 13.29 17.05 10.19
C GLU A 95 13.56 15.56 10.02
N HIS A 96 14.82 15.18 9.94
CA HIS A 96 15.26 13.78 9.82
C HIS A 96 15.79 13.27 11.16
N ILE A 97 15.29 12.13 11.59
CA ILE A 97 15.81 11.36 12.72
C ILE A 97 16.28 10.00 12.20
N ASP A 98 17.59 9.81 12.24
CA ASP A 98 18.24 8.51 12.05
C ASP A 98 18.17 7.74 13.37
N VAL A 99 17.20 6.81 13.47
CA VAL A 99 17.06 5.94 14.65
C VAL A 99 18.15 4.85 14.65
N GLY A 100 18.74 4.59 13.48
CA GLY A 100 19.79 3.59 13.29
C GLY A 100 19.24 2.19 13.02
N ASP A 101 20.15 1.22 13.08
CA ASP A 101 19.80 -0.20 12.99
C ASP A 101 19.22 -0.68 14.33
N ILE A 102 17.97 -1.12 14.30
CA ILE A 102 17.29 -1.62 15.50
C ILE A 102 17.00 -3.11 15.39
N ALA A 103 17.11 -3.80 16.53
CA ALA A 103 16.76 -5.21 16.60
C ALA A 103 15.26 -5.41 16.38
N LEU A 104 14.90 -6.42 15.57
CA LEU A 104 13.50 -6.80 15.40
C LEU A 104 12.91 -7.31 16.72
N ASN A 105 11.58 -7.22 16.84
CA ASN A 105 10.81 -7.60 18.02
C ASN A 105 11.22 -6.85 19.31
N SER A 106 11.94 -5.73 19.16
CA SER A 106 12.27 -4.82 20.26
C SER A 106 11.56 -3.48 20.05
N LEU A 107 11.06 -2.91 21.16
CA LEU A 107 10.38 -1.63 21.13
C LEU A 107 11.40 -0.52 21.36
N GLN A 108 11.69 0.26 20.31
CA GLN A 108 12.69 1.33 20.35
C GLN A 108 12.04 2.71 20.43
N PRO A 109 12.51 3.58 21.34
CA PRO A 109 12.02 4.94 21.45
C PRO A 109 12.67 5.89 20.43
N PHE A 110 11.92 6.91 20.02
CA PHE A 110 12.45 8.10 19.34
C PHE A 110 11.60 9.32 19.74
N GLU A 111 12.19 10.51 19.68
CA GLU A 111 11.51 11.75 20.09
C GLU A 111 10.85 12.43 18.90
N VAL A 112 9.57 12.77 19.02
CA VAL A 112 8.87 13.66 18.07
C VAL A 112 8.81 15.05 18.70
N PRO A 113 9.38 16.08 18.05
CA PRO A 113 9.40 17.43 18.60
C PRO A 113 8.02 18.10 18.56
N ASP A 114 7.93 19.28 19.16
CA ASP A 114 6.71 20.10 19.12
C ASP A 114 6.36 20.54 17.69
N ARG A 115 5.08 20.87 17.47
CA ARG A 115 4.56 21.46 16.21
C ARG A 115 4.73 20.56 14.99
N ALA A 116 4.77 19.25 15.20
CA ALA A 116 4.70 18.27 14.13
C ALA A 116 3.29 18.27 13.49
N LEU A 117 3.23 18.27 12.16
CA LEU A 117 1.99 18.02 11.41
C LEU A 117 1.79 16.51 11.18
N GLY A 118 2.89 15.77 11.06
CA GLY A 118 2.91 14.33 10.87
C GLY A 118 4.33 13.78 10.79
N LEU A 119 4.42 12.46 10.68
CA LEU A 119 5.66 11.73 10.46
C LEU A 119 5.52 10.67 9.38
N THR A 120 6.64 10.35 8.74
CA THR A 120 6.81 9.24 7.81
C THR A 120 8.00 8.41 8.29
N VAL A 121 7.78 7.14 8.55
CA VAL A 121 8.80 6.16 8.88
C VAL A 121 9.16 5.40 7.62
N VAL A 122 10.45 5.25 7.35
CA VAL A 122 10.97 4.35 6.32
C VAL A 122 11.89 3.34 7.01
N VAL A 123 11.63 2.06 6.76
CA VAL A 123 12.39 0.94 7.33
C VAL A 123 13.04 0.18 6.19
N GLY A 124 14.34 -0.10 6.30
CA GLY A 124 15.10 -0.82 5.29
C GLY A 124 15.93 -1.97 5.86
N THR A 125 16.00 -3.08 5.14
CA THR A 125 16.93 -4.19 5.42
C THR A 125 18.12 -4.14 4.47
N ALA A 126 19.19 -4.85 4.83
CA ALA A 126 20.38 -4.94 3.98
C ALA A 126 20.14 -5.74 2.68
N ASN A 127 19.22 -6.71 2.69
CA ASN A 127 18.87 -7.53 1.54
C ASN A 127 17.43 -7.25 1.12
N VAL A 128 17.26 -6.80 -0.13
CA VAL A 128 15.96 -6.43 -0.70
C VAL A 128 14.96 -7.58 -0.81
N ASN A 129 15.42 -8.83 -0.66
CA ASN A 129 14.57 -10.01 -0.66
C ASN A 129 14.10 -10.41 0.74
N ASP A 130 14.57 -9.76 1.80
CA ASP A 130 14.07 -10.01 3.13
C ASP A 130 12.73 -9.30 3.32
N VAL A 131 11.81 -9.89 4.08
CA VAL A 131 10.55 -9.23 4.44
C VAL A 131 10.73 -8.52 5.78
N VAL A 132 10.35 -7.25 5.81
CA VAL A 132 10.31 -6.47 7.05
C VAL A 132 8.96 -5.77 7.17
N GLY A 133 8.49 -5.62 8.40
CA GLY A 133 7.25 -4.93 8.71
C GLY A 133 7.33 -4.05 9.94
N ILE A 134 6.52 -2.99 9.95
CA ILE A 134 6.30 -2.15 11.11
C ILE A 134 5.25 -2.85 11.98
N ASN A 135 5.71 -3.70 12.91
CA ASN A 135 4.81 -4.41 13.81
C ASN A 135 4.01 -3.43 14.68
N ARG A 136 4.68 -2.40 15.20
CA ARG A 136 4.07 -1.43 16.10
C ARG A 136 4.63 -0.04 15.87
N LEU A 137 3.76 0.96 15.78
CA LEU A 137 4.12 2.38 15.84
C LEU A 137 3.20 3.05 16.87
N ARG A 138 3.79 3.55 17.96
CA ARG A 138 3.03 3.98 19.14
C ARG A 138 3.35 5.43 19.52
N PRO A 139 2.32 6.28 19.68
CA PRO A 139 2.46 7.62 20.24
C PRO A 139 2.84 7.59 21.74
N PRO A 140 3.20 8.74 22.33
CA PRO A 140 3.51 8.88 23.75
C PRO A 140 2.34 8.47 24.65
N SER A 141 1.11 8.72 24.20
CA SER A 141 -0.11 8.36 24.91
C SER A 141 -1.13 7.68 23.99
N GLY A 142 -1.93 6.77 24.56
CA GLY A 142 -2.94 6.00 23.84
C GLY A 142 -2.43 4.67 23.26
N GLU A 143 -3.27 4.11 22.39
CA GLU A 143 -3.00 2.88 21.64
C GLU A 143 -2.05 3.14 20.47
N SER A 144 -1.53 2.07 19.87
CA SER A 144 -0.63 2.19 18.73
C SER A 144 -1.40 2.61 17.47
N VAL A 145 -0.81 3.45 16.62
CA VAL A 145 -1.40 3.83 15.32
C VAL A 145 -1.16 2.76 14.27
N ILE A 146 -0.11 1.94 14.46
CA ILE A 146 0.10 0.67 13.77
C ILE A 146 0.28 -0.39 14.86
N PHE A 147 -0.44 -1.50 14.76
CA PHE A 147 -0.35 -2.62 15.68
C PHE A 147 -0.49 -3.94 14.93
N ASN A 148 0.42 -4.88 15.20
CA ASN A 148 0.49 -6.16 14.51
C ASN A 148 0.48 -5.99 12.97
N TYR A 149 1.33 -5.09 12.49
CA TYR A 149 1.49 -4.76 11.07
C TYR A 149 0.27 -4.16 10.39
N ALA A 150 -0.78 -3.75 11.11
CA ALA A 150 -1.95 -3.13 10.51
C ALA A 150 -2.40 -1.92 11.33
N MET A 151 -3.24 -1.06 10.75
CA MET A 151 -3.92 -0.05 11.55
C MET A 151 -4.93 -0.71 12.49
N PRO A 152 -5.15 -0.17 13.70
CA PRO A 152 -6.19 -0.68 14.61
C PRO A 152 -7.54 -0.80 13.90
N ASN A 153 -8.24 -1.92 14.12
CA ASN A 153 -9.52 -2.26 13.49
C ASN A 153 -9.51 -2.42 11.97
N LYS A 154 -8.32 -2.44 11.35
CA LYS A 154 -8.10 -2.74 9.94
C LYS A 154 -7.32 -4.05 9.86
N SER A 155 -7.68 -4.91 8.92
CA SER A 155 -7.20 -6.29 8.87
C SER A 155 -6.38 -6.60 7.63
N THR A 156 -6.46 -5.73 6.61
CA THR A 156 -5.84 -5.97 5.31
C THR A 156 -4.84 -4.90 4.91
N LEU A 157 -4.80 -3.76 5.62
CA LEU A 157 -3.80 -2.72 5.42
C LEU A 157 -2.48 -3.08 6.12
N ALA A 158 -1.69 -3.95 5.50
CA ALA A 158 -0.46 -4.48 6.08
C ALA A 158 0.77 -3.59 5.82
N PHE A 159 1.45 -3.16 6.89
CA PHE A 159 2.74 -2.46 6.88
C PHE A 159 3.89 -3.47 6.90
N ALA A 160 3.99 -4.28 5.84
CA ALA A 160 5.09 -5.21 5.63
C ALA A 160 5.41 -5.36 4.14
N ASN A 161 6.68 -5.39 3.78
CA ASN A 161 7.10 -5.48 2.39
C ASN A 161 8.56 -5.98 2.26
N TYR A 162 8.99 -6.21 1.03
CA TYR A 162 10.31 -6.68 0.65
C TYR A 162 11.37 -5.58 0.65
N GLY A 163 12.40 -5.77 1.45
CA GLY A 163 13.55 -4.88 1.57
C GLY A 163 13.24 -3.60 2.33
N TRP A 164 12.13 -2.96 1.97
CA TRP A 164 11.74 -1.65 2.45
C TRP A 164 10.26 -1.62 2.77
N VAL A 165 9.89 -0.97 3.87
CA VAL A 165 8.49 -0.69 4.23
C VAL A 165 8.36 0.72 4.79
N GLY A 166 7.23 1.36 4.48
CA GLY A 166 6.87 2.69 4.96
C GLY A 166 5.72 2.61 5.94
N GLY A 167 5.63 3.59 6.84
CA GLY A 167 4.48 3.82 7.71
C GLY A 167 4.37 5.30 8.05
N GLY A 168 3.22 5.76 8.53
CA GLY A 168 3.04 7.19 8.80
C GLY A 168 2.02 7.48 9.89
N SER A 169 2.01 8.75 10.33
CA SER A 169 0.96 9.31 11.16
C SER A 169 0.81 10.80 10.84
N PRO A 170 -0.41 11.32 10.65
CA PRO A 170 -1.68 10.59 10.66
C PRO A 170 -1.84 9.75 9.39
N GLN A 171 -2.35 8.53 9.52
CA GLN A 171 -2.99 7.79 8.43
C GLN A 171 -4.45 7.45 8.78
N SER A 172 -4.90 7.82 9.98
CA SER A 172 -6.27 7.73 10.51
C SER A 172 -6.61 9.01 11.27
N ASP A 173 -7.89 9.26 11.54
CA ASP A 173 -8.33 10.39 12.38
C ASP A 173 -8.64 10.00 13.84
N ALA A 174 -8.24 8.79 14.24
CA ALA A 174 -8.30 8.35 15.63
C ALA A 174 -7.51 9.30 16.55
N ALA A 175 -7.98 9.47 17.79
CA ALA A 175 -7.39 10.42 18.75
C ALA A 175 -5.93 10.14 19.12
N ASN A 176 -5.45 8.91 18.90
CA ASN A 176 -4.05 8.53 19.07
C ASN A 176 -3.17 8.89 17.85
N ALA A 177 -3.75 9.07 16.66
CA ALA A 177 -3.08 9.49 15.44
C ALA A 177 -3.16 11.01 15.19
N TRP A 178 -4.26 11.64 15.61
CA TRP A 178 -4.51 13.06 15.39
C TRP A 178 -5.17 13.76 16.61
N PRO A 179 -4.74 14.98 16.99
CA PRO A 179 -3.58 15.72 16.47
C PRO A 179 -2.25 15.01 16.78
N MET A 180 -1.21 15.34 16.01
CA MET A 180 0.11 14.73 16.19
C MET A 180 0.65 15.00 17.59
N GLN A 181 1.03 13.94 18.30
CA GLN A 181 1.52 14.03 19.67
C GLN A 181 3.04 14.28 19.71
N GLN A 182 3.47 15.26 20.49
CA GLN A 182 4.88 15.49 20.80
C GLN A 182 5.38 14.55 21.92
N GLY A 183 6.67 14.23 21.91
CA GLY A 183 7.37 13.45 22.94
C GLY A 183 7.83 12.09 22.43
N GLN A 184 8.01 11.15 23.35
CA GLN A 184 8.61 9.85 23.06
C GLN A 184 7.65 8.88 22.37
N TRP A 185 7.81 8.74 21.06
CA TRP A 185 7.19 7.68 20.26
C TRP A 185 7.98 6.38 20.39
N ARG A 186 7.35 5.26 20.03
CA ARG A 186 8.00 3.95 20.01
C ARG A 186 7.67 3.17 18.76
N ILE A 187 8.67 2.48 18.22
CA ILE A 187 8.52 1.60 17.07
C ILE A 187 9.01 0.19 17.41
N ALA A 188 8.30 -0.82 16.92
CA ALA A 188 8.78 -2.20 16.90
C ALA A 188 8.64 -2.76 15.48
N LEU A 189 9.66 -3.49 15.05
CA LEU A 189 9.71 -4.15 13.75
C LEU A 189 9.52 -5.64 13.91
N GLY A 190 9.17 -6.31 12.83
CA GLY A 190 9.30 -7.75 12.73
C GLY A 190 9.48 -8.18 11.28
N ASP A 191 9.69 -9.47 11.09
CA ASP A 191 9.89 -10.10 9.79
C ASP A 191 8.92 -11.26 9.61
N ASP A 192 8.96 -11.86 8.42
CA ASP A 192 8.18 -13.06 8.20
C ASP A 192 8.85 -14.25 8.89
N ASP A 193 10.16 -14.49 8.69
CA ASP A 193 10.82 -15.77 8.94
C ASP A 193 11.91 -15.87 10.01
N GLY A 194 12.21 -14.78 10.71
CA GLY A 194 13.27 -14.69 11.68
C GLY A 194 14.67 -14.58 11.06
N SER A 195 14.80 -14.44 9.74
CA SER A 195 16.08 -14.26 9.05
C SER A 195 16.67 -12.86 9.26
N VAL A 196 15.83 -11.87 9.58
CA VAL A 196 16.26 -10.49 9.78
C VAL A 196 16.50 -10.25 11.26
N THR A 197 17.74 -9.96 11.65
CA THR A 197 18.06 -9.65 13.05
C THR A 197 17.89 -8.17 13.38
N SER A 198 18.06 -7.30 12.39
CA SER A 198 17.95 -5.85 12.52
C SER A 198 17.57 -5.19 11.20
N ALA A 199 16.95 -4.02 11.27
CA ALA A 199 16.65 -3.16 10.13
C ALA A 199 16.90 -1.69 10.49
N HIS A 200 17.28 -0.90 9.48
CA HIS A 200 17.53 0.54 9.61
C HIS A 200 16.21 1.31 9.63
N VAL A 201 16.10 2.32 10.50
CA VAL A 201 14.88 3.13 10.63
C VAL A 201 15.22 4.62 10.48
N ASP A 202 14.60 5.24 9.47
CA ASP A 202 14.60 6.68 9.26
C ASP A 202 13.20 7.23 9.57
N VAL A 203 13.13 8.29 10.39
CA VAL A 203 11.88 9.01 10.67
C VAL A 203 11.99 10.43 10.13
N TRP A 204 10.99 10.83 9.35
CA TRP A 204 10.87 12.15 8.75
C TRP A 204 9.68 12.86 9.37
N ILE A 205 9.88 14.05 9.94
CA ILE A 205 8.85 14.77 10.69
C ILE A 205 8.56 16.10 10.01
N ARG A 206 7.32 16.28 9.56
CA ARG A 206 6.85 17.56 9.01
C ARG A 206 6.56 18.53 10.14
N ARG A 207 7.12 19.74 10.07
CA ARG A 207 6.93 20.78 11.10
C ARG A 207 6.73 22.16 10.50
N THR A 208 6.11 23.03 11.28
CA THR A 208 5.97 24.47 11.00
C THR A 208 6.15 25.28 12.28
N LYS A 209 6.31 26.60 12.17
CA LYS A 209 6.58 27.47 13.32
C LYS A 209 5.44 27.52 14.34
N ASP A 210 4.23 27.22 13.93
CA ASP A 210 3.01 27.28 14.76
C ASP A 210 2.24 25.95 14.84
N GLY A 211 2.71 24.91 14.13
CA GLY A 211 2.02 23.62 14.05
C GLY A 211 0.79 23.65 13.13
N LEU A 212 0.70 24.63 12.23
CA LEU A 212 -0.33 24.72 11.18
C LEU A 212 0.29 24.51 9.80
N PHE A 213 -0.51 24.05 8.84
CA PHE A 213 -0.07 23.89 7.45
C PHE A 213 -0.11 25.24 6.70
N HIS A 214 0.99 25.58 6.03
CA HIS A 214 1.17 26.85 5.29
C HIS A 214 1.40 26.65 3.79
N GLY A 215 1.17 25.45 3.26
CA GLY A 215 1.48 25.09 1.88
C GLY A 215 2.86 24.44 1.70
N GLY A 216 3.18 24.14 0.45
CA GLY A 216 4.45 23.53 0.07
C GLY A 216 4.51 23.22 -1.42
N VAL A 217 5.65 22.71 -1.88
CA VAL A 217 5.82 22.30 -3.27
C VAL A 217 6.43 20.91 -3.38
N VAL A 218 5.97 20.14 -4.36
CA VAL A 218 6.52 18.80 -4.67
C VAL A 218 7.47 18.94 -5.84
N ASP A 219 8.77 18.73 -5.60
CA ASP A 219 9.73 18.57 -6.68
C ASP A 219 9.53 17.19 -7.33
N VAL A 220 9.73 17.09 -8.65
CA VAL A 220 9.45 15.87 -9.43
C VAL A 220 10.66 15.49 -10.26
N ASN A 221 11.15 14.27 -10.06
CA ASN A 221 12.14 13.62 -10.92
C ASN A 221 11.38 12.72 -11.91
N VAL A 222 11.34 13.12 -13.18
CA VAL A 222 10.63 12.39 -14.23
C VAL A 222 11.58 11.46 -14.97
N PHE A 223 11.36 10.16 -14.86
CA PHE A 223 12.03 9.11 -15.61
C PHE A 223 11.16 8.72 -16.80
N LEU A 224 11.45 9.29 -17.97
CA LEU A 224 10.60 9.14 -19.16
C LEU A 224 11.12 8.00 -20.05
N ALA A 225 10.34 6.93 -20.20
CA ALA A 225 10.67 5.85 -21.12
C ALA A 225 10.71 6.38 -22.57
N PRO A 226 11.65 5.89 -23.40
CA PRO A 226 11.70 6.28 -24.80
C PRO A 226 10.39 5.96 -25.53
N ASN A 227 9.87 6.93 -26.28
CA ASN A 227 8.65 6.82 -27.10
C ASN A 227 7.34 6.53 -26.33
N SER A 228 7.31 6.58 -25.00
CA SER A 228 6.04 6.43 -24.24
C SER A 228 5.17 7.67 -24.36
N THR A 229 5.75 8.87 -24.25
CA THR A 229 5.08 10.16 -24.47
C THR A 229 6.13 11.29 -24.67
N THR A 230 5.69 12.55 -24.68
CA THR A 230 6.56 13.73 -24.79
C THR A 230 6.71 14.46 -23.45
N GLN A 231 7.83 15.17 -23.25
CA GLN A 231 8.01 16.01 -22.05
C GLN A 231 6.91 17.06 -21.90
N ASN A 232 6.45 17.65 -23.01
CA ASN A 232 5.36 18.63 -22.99
C ASN A 232 4.06 18.03 -22.45
N TYR A 233 3.75 16.79 -22.84
CA TYR A 233 2.59 16.07 -22.32
C TYR A 233 2.73 15.85 -20.80
N VAL A 234 3.87 15.35 -20.34
CA VAL A 234 4.11 15.12 -18.90
C VAL A 234 4.03 16.43 -18.11
N ASN A 235 4.59 17.51 -18.62
CA ASN A 235 4.51 18.82 -17.98
C ASN A 235 3.05 19.32 -17.86
N GLN A 236 2.22 19.06 -18.87
CA GLN A 236 0.79 19.38 -18.81
C GLN A 236 0.10 18.56 -17.72
N VAL A 237 0.30 17.24 -17.71
CA VAL A 237 -0.26 16.33 -16.68
C VAL A 237 0.14 16.79 -15.28
N LEU A 238 1.42 17.10 -15.06
CA LEU A 238 1.91 17.59 -13.76
C LEU A 238 1.28 18.94 -13.39
N SER A 239 1.15 19.87 -14.34
CA SER A 239 0.49 21.15 -14.09
C SER A 239 -0.97 20.94 -13.64
N ASP A 240 -1.71 20.07 -14.32
CA ASP A 240 -3.12 19.79 -14.03
C ASP A 240 -3.30 19.00 -12.71
N MET A 241 -2.38 18.09 -12.42
CA MET A 241 -2.35 17.29 -11.19
C MET A 241 -2.32 18.19 -9.93
N PHE A 242 -1.54 19.26 -9.95
CA PHE A 242 -1.33 20.15 -8.81
C PHE A 242 -2.36 21.29 -8.69
N VAL A 243 -3.36 21.37 -9.59
CA VAL A 243 -4.47 22.32 -9.42
C VAL A 243 -5.30 21.92 -8.19
N ASP A 244 -5.29 22.75 -7.15
CA ASP A 244 -6.01 22.55 -5.90
C ASP A 244 -5.69 21.23 -5.17
N TYR A 245 -4.45 20.74 -5.28
CA TYR A 245 -4.03 19.49 -4.64
C TYR A 245 -3.63 19.70 -3.16
N ALA A 246 -4.64 19.85 -2.30
CA ALA A 246 -4.49 20.01 -0.85
C ALA A 246 -3.58 21.19 -0.41
N GLY A 247 -3.48 22.23 -1.25
CA GLY A 247 -2.59 23.39 -0.99
C GLY A 247 -1.11 23.13 -1.29
N LEU A 248 -0.79 22.02 -1.95
CA LEU A 248 0.54 21.72 -2.49
C LEU A 248 0.63 22.18 -3.95
N GLY A 249 1.75 22.80 -4.31
CA GLY A 249 2.05 23.20 -5.68
C GLY A 249 3.10 22.32 -6.36
N LEU A 250 3.25 22.49 -7.67
CA LEU A 250 4.35 21.89 -8.43
C LEU A 250 5.66 22.64 -8.16
N GLY A 251 6.70 21.91 -7.77
CA GLY A 251 8.05 22.40 -7.55
C GLY A 251 8.92 22.29 -8.80
N LYS A 252 10.20 21.99 -8.60
CA LYS A 252 11.16 21.77 -9.67
C LYS A 252 10.88 20.45 -10.38
N VAL A 253 10.78 20.47 -11.71
CA VAL A 253 10.69 19.26 -12.54
C VAL A 253 12.05 18.97 -13.18
N THR A 254 12.58 17.78 -12.97
CA THR A 254 13.85 17.31 -13.53
C THR A 254 13.63 16.06 -14.37
N PHE A 255 13.92 16.11 -15.66
CA PHE A 255 13.86 14.92 -16.52
C PHE A 255 15.18 14.15 -16.46
N LEU A 256 15.08 12.86 -16.14
CA LEU A 256 16.19 11.93 -16.02
C LEU A 256 16.03 10.79 -17.05
N PRO A 257 17.14 10.22 -17.54
CA PRO A 257 17.06 9.08 -18.44
C PRO A 257 16.47 7.86 -17.72
N LEU A 258 15.62 7.12 -18.44
CA LEU A 258 15.14 5.81 -18.02
C LEU A 258 15.69 4.75 -18.97
N ASP A 259 16.13 3.61 -18.43
CA ASP A 259 16.55 2.47 -19.25
C ASP A 259 15.37 2.00 -20.12
N ALA A 260 15.63 1.74 -21.39
CA ALA A 260 14.62 1.26 -22.32
C ALA A 260 14.00 -0.09 -21.88
N SER A 261 14.71 -0.88 -21.06
CA SER A 261 14.17 -2.11 -20.47
C SER A 261 12.93 -1.86 -19.61
N PHE A 262 12.74 -0.65 -19.08
CA PHE A 262 11.59 -0.28 -18.27
C PHE A 262 10.45 0.37 -19.08
N THR A 263 10.52 0.34 -20.41
CA THR A 263 9.40 0.80 -21.24
C THR A 263 8.18 -0.08 -21.03
N SER A 264 8.36 -1.36 -20.75
CA SER A 264 7.29 -2.26 -20.30
C SER A 264 7.69 -2.86 -18.97
N VAL A 265 6.74 -2.96 -18.06
CA VAL A 265 6.94 -3.53 -16.72
C VAL A 265 5.95 -4.67 -16.56
N ASP A 266 6.42 -5.89 -16.76
CA ASP A 266 5.54 -7.05 -16.91
C ASP A 266 5.16 -7.70 -15.58
N ASN A 267 6.04 -7.56 -14.58
CA ASN A 267 5.93 -8.21 -13.29
C ASN A 267 6.45 -7.33 -12.14
N TYR A 268 6.20 -7.78 -10.90
CA TYR A 268 6.59 -7.03 -9.71
C TYR A 268 8.11 -6.95 -9.47
N ASP A 269 8.91 -7.90 -9.97
CA ASP A 269 10.37 -7.83 -9.85
C ASP A 269 10.91 -6.68 -10.71
N GLU A 270 10.42 -6.55 -11.94
CA GLU A 270 10.72 -5.42 -12.83
C GLU A 270 10.26 -4.09 -12.25
N TYR A 271 9.05 -4.03 -11.66
CA TYR A 271 8.55 -2.82 -11.01
C TYR A 271 9.41 -2.38 -9.82
N ARG A 272 9.85 -3.33 -8.98
CA ARG A 272 10.75 -3.03 -7.86
C ARG A 272 12.11 -2.53 -8.35
N ASN A 273 12.64 -3.13 -9.42
CA ASN A 273 13.88 -2.68 -10.06
C ASN A 273 13.73 -1.30 -10.70
N LEU A 274 12.58 -0.99 -11.29
CA LEU A 274 12.24 0.33 -11.82
C LEU A 274 12.33 1.39 -10.73
N LEU A 275 11.61 1.20 -9.61
CA LEU A 275 11.64 2.17 -8.51
C LEU A 275 13.05 2.35 -7.93
N ALA A 276 13.78 1.25 -7.77
CA ALA A 276 15.16 1.28 -7.30
C ALA A 276 16.14 1.94 -8.30
N SER A 277 15.77 2.10 -9.57
CA SER A 277 16.58 2.81 -10.55
C SER A 277 16.63 4.32 -10.33
N SER A 278 15.83 4.85 -9.38
CA SER A 278 15.92 6.25 -8.94
C SER A 278 17.18 6.55 -8.12
N ALA A 279 18.03 5.56 -7.85
CA ALA A 279 19.28 5.76 -7.12
C ALA A 279 20.10 6.91 -7.74
N GLY A 280 20.42 7.93 -6.94
CA GLY A 280 21.16 9.09 -7.40
C GLY A 280 20.34 10.17 -8.12
N ALA A 281 19.00 10.13 -8.05
CA ALA A 281 18.10 11.14 -8.65
C ALA A 281 18.33 12.57 -8.12
N GLY A 282 19.05 12.73 -7.01
CA GLY A 282 19.53 14.02 -6.53
C GLY A 282 18.87 14.42 -5.22
N ASP A 283 18.38 15.66 -5.19
CA ASP A 283 17.80 16.34 -4.04
C ASP A 283 16.47 15.72 -3.59
N ALA A 284 16.19 15.79 -2.30
CA ALA A 284 15.00 15.24 -1.66
C ALA A 284 14.30 16.29 -0.76
N PRO A 285 13.03 16.11 -0.38
CA PRO A 285 12.10 15.13 -0.92
C PRO A 285 11.72 15.46 -2.37
N ALA A 286 11.57 14.42 -3.18
CA ALA A 286 11.09 14.53 -4.55
C ALA A 286 10.25 13.31 -4.95
N LEU A 287 9.21 13.56 -5.74
CA LEU A 287 8.44 12.51 -6.41
C LEU A 287 9.27 11.95 -7.56
N ASN A 288 9.69 10.69 -7.46
CA ASN A 288 10.20 9.97 -8.63
C ASN A 288 9.02 9.43 -9.43
N LEU A 289 8.80 10.00 -10.60
CA LEU A 289 7.72 9.66 -11.52
C LEU A 289 8.28 8.90 -12.72
N PHE A 290 7.96 7.62 -12.81
CA PHE A 290 8.36 6.74 -13.90
C PHE A 290 7.25 6.68 -14.94
N VAL A 291 7.53 7.24 -16.12
CA VAL A 291 6.56 7.30 -17.24
C VAL A 291 6.86 6.16 -18.20
N ILE A 292 6.16 5.06 -18.03
CA ILE A 292 6.39 3.82 -18.80
C ILE A 292 5.43 3.72 -19.98
N GLY A 293 5.68 2.77 -20.88
CA GLY A 293 4.84 2.48 -22.04
C GLY A 293 3.73 1.49 -21.75
N SER A 294 3.94 0.49 -20.87
CA SER A 294 2.89 -0.45 -20.47
C SER A 294 3.17 -1.21 -19.18
N PHE A 295 2.09 -1.64 -18.53
CA PHE A 295 2.11 -2.67 -17.50
C PHE A 295 1.69 -4.03 -18.07
N GLY A 296 2.34 -5.10 -17.63
CA GLY A 296 1.93 -6.46 -17.95
C GLY A 296 0.73 -6.94 -17.14
N SER A 297 0.29 -8.18 -17.43
CA SER A 297 -0.94 -8.73 -16.87
C SER A 297 -0.94 -8.93 -15.35
N GLU A 298 0.23 -8.98 -14.69
CA GLU A 298 0.31 -9.08 -13.23
C GLU A 298 -0.30 -7.86 -12.54
N PHE A 299 -0.30 -6.70 -13.20
CA PHE A 299 -0.90 -5.46 -12.69
C PHE A 299 -2.38 -5.30 -13.07
N GLY A 300 -3.00 -6.32 -13.68
CA GLY A 300 -4.41 -6.30 -14.05
C GLY A 300 -4.72 -5.22 -15.07
N GLN A 301 -5.42 -4.16 -14.65
CA GLN A 301 -5.77 -2.99 -15.47
C GLN A 301 -5.18 -1.70 -14.88
N ALA A 302 -4.14 -1.81 -14.07
CA ALA A 302 -3.49 -0.65 -13.49
C ALA A 302 -2.94 0.28 -14.57
N ILE A 303 -3.15 1.58 -14.34
CA ILE A 303 -2.64 2.67 -15.16
C ILE A 303 -1.60 3.51 -14.38
N GLY A 304 -1.57 3.34 -13.06
CA GLY A 304 -0.58 3.85 -12.13
C GLY A 304 -0.35 2.84 -11.00
N VAL A 305 0.84 2.86 -10.40
CA VAL A 305 1.19 2.10 -9.21
C VAL A 305 2.19 2.89 -8.37
N ALA A 306 1.84 3.18 -7.11
CA ALA A 306 2.72 3.73 -6.10
C ALA A 306 3.60 2.67 -5.41
N GLY A 307 4.84 3.04 -5.07
CA GLY A 307 5.80 2.13 -4.44
C GLY A 307 5.47 1.72 -3.00
N GLY A 308 4.45 2.33 -2.38
CA GLY A 308 3.94 1.96 -1.07
C GLY A 308 2.97 2.99 -0.49
N ILE A 309 2.43 2.68 0.69
CA ILE A 309 1.44 3.50 1.41
C ILE A 309 1.87 3.70 2.88
N PRO A 310 2.67 4.73 3.21
CA PRO A 310 3.34 5.65 2.29
C PRO A 310 4.52 4.99 1.57
N GLY A 311 4.96 5.58 0.46
CA GLY A 311 6.24 5.27 -0.18
C GLY A 311 7.37 6.15 0.36
N SER A 312 8.54 6.08 -0.29
CA SER A 312 9.70 6.90 0.10
C SER A 312 10.01 8.00 -0.92
N THR A 313 9.79 9.25 -0.53
CA THR A 313 10.14 10.44 -1.34
C THR A 313 11.46 11.07 -0.88
N THR A 314 11.94 10.67 0.29
CA THR A 314 13.15 11.18 0.94
C THR A 314 14.37 10.29 0.71
N LEU A 315 14.16 9.01 0.40
CA LEU A 315 15.21 8.09 0.01
C LEU A 315 14.94 7.64 -1.42
N HIS A 316 15.90 7.89 -2.31
CA HIS A 316 15.86 7.39 -3.68
C HIS A 316 16.60 6.06 -3.80
N GLY A 317 16.24 5.27 -4.80
CA GLY A 317 16.87 3.98 -5.06
C GLY A 317 16.36 2.80 -4.21
N THR A 318 15.20 2.96 -3.56
CA THR A 318 14.52 1.86 -2.85
C THR A 318 13.39 1.28 -3.71
N THR A 319 12.88 0.11 -3.30
CA THR A 319 11.69 -0.52 -3.91
C THR A 319 10.39 0.24 -3.63
N MET A 320 10.43 1.35 -2.88
CA MET A 320 9.29 2.20 -2.55
C MET A 320 9.44 3.63 -3.08
N SER A 321 10.50 3.90 -3.84
CA SER A 321 10.94 5.27 -4.17
C SER A 321 10.27 5.83 -5.43
N GLY A 322 8.94 5.86 -5.49
CA GLY A 322 8.23 6.57 -6.56
C GLY A 322 6.89 6.00 -6.98
N VAL A 323 6.44 6.47 -8.14
CA VAL A 323 5.20 6.08 -8.82
C VAL A 323 5.55 5.70 -10.26
N ALA A 324 5.07 4.57 -10.75
CA ALA A 324 5.07 4.28 -12.19
C ALA A 324 3.68 4.52 -12.76
N TYR A 325 3.59 5.11 -13.94
CA TYR A 325 2.32 5.30 -14.64
C TYR A 325 2.46 5.18 -16.15
N MET A 326 1.39 4.74 -16.79
CA MET A 326 1.25 4.61 -18.24
C MET A 326 0.33 5.72 -18.75
N PRO A 327 0.81 6.69 -19.55
CA PRO A 327 -0.01 7.75 -20.10
C PRO A 327 -1.17 7.23 -20.97
N SER A 328 -2.37 7.78 -20.79
CA SER A 328 -3.54 7.44 -21.63
C SER A 328 -3.62 8.26 -22.92
N GLY A 329 -2.89 9.38 -22.99
CA GLY A 329 -3.03 10.39 -24.03
C GLY A 329 -4.05 11.49 -23.73
N ASN A 330 -4.73 11.42 -22.58
CA ASN A 330 -5.57 12.50 -22.04
C ASN A 330 -4.93 13.11 -20.77
N PRO A 331 -4.39 14.36 -20.83
CA PRO A 331 -3.70 14.97 -19.70
C PRO A 331 -4.57 15.17 -18.45
N GLU A 332 -5.83 15.56 -18.63
CA GLU A 332 -6.76 15.80 -17.52
C GLU A 332 -7.06 14.50 -16.76
N TYR A 333 -7.25 13.40 -17.51
CA TYR A 333 -7.46 12.09 -16.93
C TYR A 333 -6.19 11.57 -16.22
N ASP A 334 -5.04 11.63 -16.89
CA ASP A 334 -3.76 11.19 -16.32
C ASP A 334 -3.39 12.00 -15.07
N ALA A 335 -3.77 13.28 -15.00
CA ALA A 335 -3.60 14.09 -13.81
C ALA A 335 -4.35 13.50 -12.61
N THR A 336 -5.57 12.99 -12.81
CA THR A 336 -6.34 12.35 -11.73
C THR A 336 -5.72 11.02 -11.28
N VAL A 337 -5.14 10.25 -12.22
CA VAL A 337 -4.39 9.03 -11.91
C VAL A 337 -3.17 9.38 -11.05
N LEU A 338 -2.39 10.38 -11.43
CA LEU A 338 -1.24 10.77 -10.62
C LEU A 338 -1.64 11.34 -9.25
N ARG A 339 -2.75 12.07 -9.14
CA ARG A 339 -3.28 12.51 -7.83
C ARG A 339 -3.57 11.33 -6.91
N HIS A 340 -4.15 10.26 -7.47
CA HIS A 340 -4.42 9.00 -6.77
C HIS A 340 -3.13 8.33 -6.29
N GLU A 341 -2.18 8.06 -7.20
CA GLU A 341 -0.93 7.40 -6.86
C GLU A 341 -0.04 8.21 -5.90
N VAL A 342 -0.03 9.53 -6.04
CA VAL A 342 0.67 10.43 -5.11
C VAL A 342 -0.03 10.48 -3.75
N GLY A 343 -1.35 10.28 -3.73
CA GLY A 343 -2.11 10.05 -2.50
C GLY A 343 -1.63 8.81 -1.77
N HIS A 344 -1.51 7.68 -2.47
CA HIS A 344 -0.90 6.46 -1.93
C HIS A 344 0.51 6.70 -1.42
N LEU A 345 1.37 7.33 -2.23
CA LEU A 345 2.74 7.63 -1.84
C LEU A 345 2.83 8.46 -0.56
N SER A 346 1.82 9.30 -0.30
CA SER A 346 1.70 10.12 0.92
C SER A 346 1.08 9.40 2.12
N GLY A 347 0.53 8.20 1.93
CA GLY A 347 -0.05 7.37 2.98
C GLY A 347 -1.57 7.23 2.96
N LEU A 348 -2.25 7.68 1.90
CA LEU A 348 -3.69 7.47 1.74
C LEU A 348 -3.99 6.06 1.23
N PHE A 349 -5.05 5.45 1.76
CA PHE A 349 -5.59 4.19 1.28
C PHE A 349 -6.78 4.46 0.36
N HIS A 350 -7.26 3.43 -0.33
CA HIS A 350 -8.53 3.55 -1.04
C HIS A 350 -9.68 3.82 -0.07
N THR A 351 -10.59 4.72 -0.43
CA THR A 351 -11.79 5.00 0.39
C THR A 351 -12.67 3.77 0.53
N THR A 352 -12.79 3.00 -0.54
CA THR A 352 -13.45 1.70 -0.59
C THR A 352 -12.60 0.73 -1.39
N GLU A 353 -12.62 -0.56 -1.05
CA GLU A 353 -11.98 -1.61 -1.83
C GLU A 353 -12.98 -2.39 -2.71
N PHE A 354 -12.55 -2.83 -3.90
CA PHE A 354 -13.39 -3.63 -4.82
C PHE A 354 -13.92 -4.91 -4.21
N SER A 355 -13.10 -5.42 -3.32
CA SER A 355 -13.08 -6.82 -3.06
C SER A 355 -12.86 -7.09 -1.59
N ILE A 356 -13.09 -6.16 -0.68
CA ILE A 356 -13.27 -6.42 0.76
C ILE A 356 -14.12 -5.29 1.32
N GLU A 357 -14.88 -5.57 2.38
CA GLU A 357 -15.54 -4.48 3.14
C GLU A 357 -14.49 -3.91 4.10
N GLU A 358 -13.43 -3.37 3.51
CA GLU A 358 -12.42 -2.58 4.20
C GLU A 358 -12.32 -1.24 3.51
N THR A 359 -12.37 -0.23 4.33
CA THR A 359 -12.26 1.17 3.96
C THR A 359 -10.96 1.73 4.48
N ASP A 360 -10.59 2.91 4.00
CA ASP A 360 -9.58 3.68 4.70
C ASP A 360 -10.00 3.93 6.18
N PRO A 361 -9.05 4.27 7.06
CA PRO A 361 -9.32 4.49 8.49
C PRO A 361 -9.73 5.95 8.78
N LEU A 362 -10.28 6.67 7.80
CA LEU A 362 -10.68 8.06 7.95
C LEU A 362 -12.20 8.09 8.13
N SER A 363 -12.71 8.80 9.14
CA SER A 363 -14.15 8.78 9.44
C SER A 363 -14.99 9.69 8.56
N ASP A 364 -14.36 10.58 7.79
CA ASP A 364 -15.02 11.53 6.89
C ASP A 364 -15.10 11.08 5.43
N THR A 365 -14.55 9.90 5.12
CA THR A 365 -14.69 9.22 3.83
C THR A 365 -15.91 8.32 3.87
N VAL A 366 -16.77 8.45 2.86
CA VAL A 366 -17.98 7.62 2.77
C VAL A 366 -17.60 6.28 2.19
N GLU A 367 -18.07 5.20 2.81
CA GLU A 367 -17.89 3.84 2.28
C GLU A 367 -18.91 3.54 1.17
N CYS A 368 -18.45 2.90 0.08
CA CYS A 368 -19.33 2.28 -0.88
C CYS A 368 -19.66 0.83 -0.46
N PRO A 369 -20.96 0.47 -0.36
CA PRO A 369 -21.32 -0.92 -0.09
C PRO A 369 -20.73 -1.87 -1.13
N THR A 370 -20.13 -2.98 -0.69
CA THR A 370 -19.48 -3.95 -1.59
C THR A 370 -20.42 -4.42 -2.72
N SER A 371 -21.72 -4.54 -2.46
CA SER A 371 -22.71 -4.93 -3.48
C SER A 371 -22.87 -3.88 -4.59
N VAL A 372 -22.76 -2.59 -4.27
CA VAL A 372 -22.79 -1.50 -5.25
C VAL A 372 -21.47 -1.48 -6.02
N MET A 373 -20.34 -1.51 -5.31
CA MET A 373 -18.99 -1.57 -5.90
C MET A 373 -18.85 -2.71 -6.93
N GLN A 374 -19.42 -3.88 -6.65
CA GLN A 374 -19.35 -5.05 -7.54
C GLN A 374 -20.35 -5.05 -8.69
N SER A 375 -21.49 -4.35 -8.55
CA SER A 375 -22.57 -4.39 -9.56
C SER A 375 -22.58 -3.16 -10.47
N ASN A 376 -22.33 -1.98 -9.90
CA ASN A 376 -22.21 -0.71 -10.61
C ASN A 376 -21.41 0.30 -9.77
N PRO A 377 -20.07 0.28 -9.86
CA PRO A 377 -19.20 1.16 -9.06
C PRO A 377 -19.45 2.66 -9.32
N ASP A 378 -20.01 3.04 -10.47
CA ASP A 378 -20.40 4.43 -10.77
C ASP A 378 -21.45 4.99 -9.79
N ASN A 379 -22.20 4.11 -9.12
CA ASN A 379 -23.21 4.49 -8.12
C ASN A 379 -22.64 4.57 -6.70
N CYS A 380 -21.33 4.37 -6.52
CA CYS A 380 -20.69 4.51 -5.23
C CYS A 380 -20.74 5.97 -4.73
N PRO A 381 -21.07 6.23 -3.46
CA PRO A 381 -21.15 7.58 -2.91
C PRO A 381 -19.80 8.31 -2.87
N ASP A 382 -18.69 7.57 -2.90
CA ASP A 382 -17.30 8.06 -2.89
C ASP A 382 -16.64 8.04 -4.28
N VAL A 383 -17.40 7.81 -5.36
CA VAL A 383 -16.87 7.72 -6.74
C VAL A 383 -16.13 8.98 -7.21
N THR A 384 -16.41 10.14 -6.61
CA THR A 384 -15.73 11.42 -6.90
C THR A 384 -14.49 11.67 -6.04
N ASN A 385 -14.20 10.80 -5.06
CA ASN A 385 -13.02 10.88 -4.23
C ASN A 385 -11.77 10.45 -5.02
N THR A 386 -10.69 11.22 -4.89
CA THR A 386 -9.39 10.94 -5.52
C THR A 386 -8.90 9.53 -5.22
N MET A 387 -9.16 9.01 -4.02
CA MET A 387 -8.73 7.69 -3.58
C MET A 387 -9.77 6.59 -3.85
N PHE A 388 -10.80 6.86 -4.66
CA PHE A 388 -11.64 5.78 -5.17
C PHE A 388 -10.80 4.87 -6.10
N PRO A 389 -10.87 3.54 -5.97
CA PRO A 389 -9.94 2.61 -6.62
C PRO A 389 -10.13 2.46 -8.15
N ILE A 390 -11.16 3.07 -8.74
CA ILE A 390 -11.26 3.26 -10.20
C ILE A 390 -11.03 4.74 -10.52
N ALA A 391 -10.14 4.98 -11.47
CA ALA A 391 -9.93 6.30 -12.04
C ALA A 391 -11.15 6.72 -12.89
N TYR A 392 -12.04 7.53 -12.29
CA TYR A 392 -13.17 8.20 -12.96
C TYR A 392 -12.94 9.68 -13.25
N GLY A 393 -11.69 10.16 -13.18
CA GLY A 393 -11.42 11.60 -13.24
C GLY A 393 -11.75 12.32 -11.93
N ALA A 394 -11.78 11.59 -10.81
CA ALA A 394 -12.05 12.10 -9.48
C ALA A 394 -10.90 12.99 -8.96
N THR A 395 -11.24 14.09 -8.31
CA THR A 395 -10.26 15.04 -7.75
C THR A 395 -10.56 15.47 -6.32
N ASP A 396 -11.66 14.98 -5.72
CA ASP A 396 -12.07 15.39 -4.38
C ASP A 396 -11.16 14.76 -3.33
N LEU A 397 -10.86 15.52 -2.27
CA LEU A 397 -10.17 15.03 -1.08
C LEU A 397 -10.92 15.55 0.14
N THR A 398 -11.15 14.68 1.13
CA THR A 398 -11.72 15.08 2.41
C THR A 398 -10.71 15.86 3.25
N GLU A 399 -11.16 16.49 4.33
CA GLU A 399 -10.26 17.22 5.23
C GLU A 399 -9.30 16.26 5.96
N ALA A 400 -9.75 15.06 6.34
CA ALA A 400 -8.86 14.06 6.91
C ALA A 400 -7.82 13.57 5.90
N GLN A 401 -8.18 13.38 4.63
CA GLN A 401 -7.21 13.01 3.59
C GLN A 401 -6.18 14.12 3.35
N LYS A 402 -6.60 15.40 3.35
CA LYS A 402 -5.68 16.54 3.29
C LYS A 402 -4.70 16.55 4.45
N ARG A 403 -5.13 16.22 5.67
CA ARG A 403 -4.23 16.12 6.84
C ARG A 403 -3.15 15.06 6.67
N VAL A 404 -3.47 13.90 6.07
CA VAL A 404 -2.46 12.87 5.75
C VAL A 404 -1.43 13.44 4.77
N LEU A 405 -1.89 14.10 3.70
CA LEU A 405 -1.01 14.77 2.73
C LEU A 405 -0.13 15.84 3.40
N HIS A 406 -0.72 16.68 4.26
CA HIS A 406 0.00 17.72 4.99
C HIS A 406 1.05 17.15 5.93
N GLY A 407 0.80 16.02 6.58
CA GLY A 407 1.74 15.34 7.47
C GLY A 407 2.87 14.59 6.77
N SER A 408 2.78 14.37 5.46
CA SER A 408 3.71 13.52 4.69
C SER A 408 5.09 14.14 4.46
N ALA A 409 6.08 13.28 4.22
CA ALA A 409 7.42 13.65 3.79
C ALA A 409 7.54 13.95 2.27
N LEU A 410 6.43 14.02 1.53
CA LEU A 410 6.42 14.15 0.06
C LEU A 410 7.03 15.46 -0.48
N TYR A 411 6.92 16.56 0.27
CA TYR A 411 7.06 17.91 -0.28
C TYR A 411 8.05 18.79 0.49
N ARG A 412 8.45 19.92 -0.10
CA ARG A 412 9.16 21.00 0.62
C ARG A 412 8.13 21.95 1.23
N GLY A 413 8.01 21.93 2.55
CA GLY A 413 7.01 22.71 3.28
C GLY A 413 7.40 24.17 3.49
N ILE A 414 6.38 25.01 3.64
CA ILE A 414 6.50 26.42 4.05
C ILE A 414 6.44 26.47 5.58
N LEU A 415 7.46 27.07 6.21
CA LEU A 415 7.61 27.08 7.67
C LEU A 415 6.62 27.98 8.41
N GLU A 416 6.22 29.09 7.78
CA GLU A 416 5.36 30.11 8.37
C GLU A 416 4.51 30.75 7.28
N GLU A 417 3.34 31.26 7.65
CA GLU A 417 2.41 31.90 6.73
C GLU A 417 3.10 32.98 5.87
N GLY A 418 2.90 32.90 4.56
CA GLY A 418 3.51 33.82 3.59
C GLY A 418 5.01 33.59 3.33
N GLY A 419 5.62 32.57 3.93
CA GLY A 419 7.00 32.17 3.69
C GLY A 419 7.23 31.52 2.33
N GLN A 420 8.49 31.17 2.05
CA GLN A 420 8.87 30.39 0.88
C GLN A 420 9.01 28.90 1.24
N PRO A 421 8.82 27.98 0.27
CA PRO A 421 9.12 26.57 0.50
C PRO A 421 10.57 26.38 0.96
N ALA A 422 10.79 25.54 1.95
CA ALA A 422 12.13 25.23 2.45
C ALA A 422 13.07 24.76 1.32
N PRO A 423 14.39 24.97 1.42
CA PRO A 423 15.32 24.46 0.42
C PRO A 423 15.26 22.93 0.34
N PRO A 424 15.61 22.33 -0.81
CA PRO A 424 15.78 20.89 -0.88
C PRO A 424 16.85 20.39 0.09
N LEU A 425 16.63 19.18 0.61
CA LEU A 425 17.66 18.43 1.31
C LEU A 425 18.65 17.91 0.26
N PRO A 426 19.96 18.06 0.52
CA PRO A 426 20.97 17.51 -0.38
C PRO A 426 20.83 15.97 -0.43
N PRO A 427 21.34 15.33 -1.50
CA PRO A 427 21.29 13.88 -1.62
C PRO A 427 21.90 13.23 -0.38
N SER A 428 21.22 12.23 0.20
CA SER A 428 21.77 11.45 1.30
C SER A 428 23.13 10.90 0.91
N SER A 429 24.16 11.18 1.70
CA SER A 429 25.52 10.67 1.48
C SER A 429 25.62 9.17 1.78
N LYS A 430 24.61 8.58 2.44
CA LYS A 430 24.51 7.14 2.67
C LYS A 430 24.04 6.47 1.37
N LYS A 431 24.93 5.73 0.72
CA LYS A 431 24.57 4.85 -0.40
C LYS A 431 23.58 3.80 0.09
N VAL A 432 22.34 3.86 -0.39
CA VAL A 432 21.41 2.74 -0.34
C VAL A 432 22.06 1.58 -1.10
N ALA A 433 22.08 0.37 -0.52
CA ALA A 433 22.66 -0.80 -1.16
C ALA A 433 21.99 -1.00 -2.54
N ALA A 434 22.79 -1.15 -3.60
CA ALA A 434 22.27 -1.32 -4.95
C ALA A 434 21.42 -2.60 -5.04
N PRO A 435 20.30 -2.60 -5.77
CA PRO A 435 19.49 -3.81 -5.96
C PRO A 435 20.31 -4.91 -6.68
N PRO A 436 20.09 -6.20 -6.36
CA PRO A 436 20.72 -7.31 -7.06
C PRO A 436 20.21 -7.42 -8.51
N SER A 437 21.08 -7.93 -9.40
CA SER A 437 20.80 -8.11 -10.85
C SER A 437 19.57 -9.00 -11.15
N PRO A 438 18.92 -8.82 -12.33
CA PRO A 438 17.65 -9.47 -12.67
C PRO A 438 17.75 -11.00 -12.82
N LEU A 439 16.71 -11.70 -12.36
CA LEU A 439 16.51 -13.15 -12.49
C LEU A 439 15.90 -13.50 -13.87
N ALA A 440 16.09 -14.75 -14.31
CA ALA A 440 15.64 -15.25 -15.62
C ALA A 440 14.09 -15.41 -15.72
N PRO A 441 13.49 -15.19 -16.91
CA PRO A 441 12.02 -15.14 -17.08
C PRO A 441 11.34 -16.52 -17.22
N GLU A 442 10.07 -16.61 -16.78
CA GLU A 442 9.13 -17.73 -16.99
C GLU A 442 7.88 -17.28 -17.82
N PRO A 443 7.12 -18.20 -18.47
CA PRO A 443 6.17 -17.84 -19.55
C PRO A 443 4.70 -17.59 -19.12
N PRO A 444 3.88 -16.84 -19.91
CA PRO A 444 2.59 -16.25 -19.50
C PRO A 444 1.31 -17.01 -19.93
N PHE A 445 0.17 -16.78 -19.23
CA PHE A 445 -1.18 -17.29 -19.57
C PHE A 445 -2.31 -16.29 -19.22
N ALA A 446 -3.42 -16.32 -19.97
CA ALA A 446 -4.55 -15.34 -19.94
C ALA A 446 -5.84 -15.84 -19.23
N LEU A 447 -6.70 -14.92 -18.76
CA LEU A 447 -7.86 -15.17 -17.87
C LEU A 447 -9.23 -14.61 -18.34
N ALA A 448 -10.31 -15.28 -17.92
CA ALA A 448 -11.72 -14.83 -17.95
C ALA A 448 -12.45 -15.22 -16.62
N ALA A 449 -13.39 -14.39 -16.16
CA ALA A 449 -13.87 -14.30 -14.76
C ALA A 449 -14.92 -15.36 -14.28
N THR A 450 -14.87 -15.71 -12.98
CA THR A 450 -15.72 -16.68 -12.27
C THR A 450 -16.33 -16.16 -10.96
N ARG A 451 -17.43 -16.80 -10.52
CA ARG A 451 -18.25 -16.44 -9.35
C ARG A 451 -17.50 -16.66 -8.03
N ARG A 452 -17.53 -15.65 -7.14
CA ARG A 452 -16.99 -15.74 -5.77
C ARG A 452 -18.05 -15.37 -4.73
N PRO A 453 -18.64 -16.33 -4.01
CA PRO A 453 -19.36 -16.06 -2.76
C PRO A 453 -18.36 -16.08 -1.61
N ASN A 454 -18.26 -14.99 -0.85
CA ASN A 454 -17.14 -14.83 0.06
C ASN A 454 -17.65 -14.29 1.41
N LYS A 455 -17.45 -15.07 2.48
CA LYS A 455 -18.06 -14.93 3.84
C LYS A 455 -17.15 -14.13 4.78
N PRO A 456 -17.67 -13.24 5.66
CA PRO A 456 -16.91 -12.39 6.60
C PRO A 456 -15.71 -13.05 7.28
N LEU A 457 -14.65 -12.28 7.58
CA LEU A 457 -13.72 -12.64 8.65
C LEU A 457 -14.47 -12.73 9.99
N PRO A 458 -14.04 -13.57 10.94
CA PRO A 458 -14.63 -13.59 12.28
C PRO A 458 -14.52 -12.21 12.93
N ALA A 459 -15.53 -11.83 13.72
CA ALA A 459 -15.59 -10.57 14.49
C ALA A 459 -14.31 -10.28 15.30
N LYS A 460 -13.71 -11.31 15.88
CA LYS A 460 -12.47 -11.21 16.66
C LYS A 460 -11.45 -12.22 16.13
N PRO A 461 -10.82 -11.94 14.98
CA PRO A 461 -9.94 -12.91 14.37
C PRO A 461 -8.70 -13.08 15.25
N GLY A 462 -8.32 -14.33 15.52
CA GLY A 462 -7.04 -14.64 16.15
C GLY A 462 -5.87 -14.23 15.25
N ALA A 463 -4.64 -14.24 15.77
CA ALA A 463 -3.45 -13.88 15.01
C ALA A 463 -3.30 -14.68 13.70
N LEU A 464 -3.63 -15.98 13.74
CA LEU A 464 -3.59 -16.85 12.57
C LEU A 464 -4.63 -16.47 11.52
N GLU A 465 -5.87 -16.18 11.94
CA GLU A 465 -6.96 -15.79 11.04
C GLU A 465 -6.72 -14.41 10.44
N ARG A 466 -6.09 -13.48 11.18
CA ARG A 466 -5.65 -12.19 10.63
C ARG A 466 -4.61 -12.38 9.53
N VAL A 467 -3.60 -13.21 9.74
CA VAL A 467 -2.59 -13.48 8.69
C VAL A 467 -3.20 -14.19 7.49
N LEU A 468 -4.08 -15.17 7.71
CA LEU A 468 -4.75 -15.86 6.61
C LEU A 468 -5.79 -14.97 5.91
N GLY A 469 -6.37 -14.01 6.61
CA GLY A 469 -7.41 -13.09 6.11
C GLY A 469 -6.89 -11.78 5.51
N ALA A 470 -5.66 -11.37 5.83
CA ALA A 470 -5.10 -10.11 5.39
C ALA A 470 -4.99 -10.01 3.85
N VAL A 471 -5.23 -8.84 3.27
CA VAL A 471 -4.77 -8.58 1.90
C VAL A 471 -3.29 -8.34 1.99
N TRP A 472 -2.55 -9.39 1.67
CA TRP A 472 -1.17 -9.23 1.29
C TRP A 472 -1.21 -8.50 -0.04
N CYS A 473 -0.67 -7.29 -0.09
CA CYS A 473 -0.20 -6.70 -1.34
C CYS A 473 0.91 -7.64 -1.84
N ALA A 474 0.51 -8.74 -2.47
CA ALA A 474 1.38 -9.80 -2.93
C ALA A 474 2.06 -9.29 -4.20
N HIS A 475 2.99 -8.38 -4.01
CA HIS A 475 3.91 -7.87 -5.02
C HIS A 475 5.32 -8.44 -4.79
N GLY A 476 5.43 -9.57 -4.07
CA GLY A 476 6.68 -10.29 -3.85
C GLY A 476 6.49 -11.73 -3.37
N LYS A 477 7.61 -12.46 -3.21
CA LYS A 477 7.72 -13.90 -2.92
C LYS A 477 7.25 -14.32 -1.51
N GLY A 478 6.33 -13.57 -0.89
CA GLY A 478 6.00 -13.63 0.54
C GLY A 478 5.54 -15.02 0.89
N ASP A 479 6.27 -15.72 1.75
CA ASP A 479 5.88 -17.07 2.15
C ASP A 479 4.87 -17.01 3.29
N TYR A 480 3.68 -16.50 2.97
CA TYR A 480 2.58 -16.36 3.92
C TYR A 480 2.12 -17.72 4.47
N GLU A 481 2.32 -18.83 3.74
CA GLU A 481 2.09 -20.18 4.26
C GLU A 481 3.05 -20.48 5.41
N ALA A 482 4.34 -20.16 5.26
CA ALA A 482 5.33 -20.30 6.34
C ALA A 482 5.03 -19.39 7.52
N LEU A 483 4.61 -18.14 7.29
CA LEU A 483 4.20 -17.22 8.35
C LEU A 483 2.99 -17.75 9.12
N ALA A 484 1.95 -18.22 8.41
CA ALA A 484 0.78 -18.83 9.03
C ALA A 484 1.15 -20.08 9.85
N ILE A 485 2.06 -20.92 9.35
CA ILE A 485 2.58 -22.09 10.08
C ILE A 485 3.30 -21.66 11.37
N ARG A 486 4.18 -20.65 11.31
CA ARG A 486 4.89 -20.12 12.48
C ARG A 486 3.94 -19.59 13.54
N ILE A 487 2.95 -18.78 13.14
CA ILE A 487 1.93 -18.24 14.04
C ILE A 487 1.08 -19.34 14.67
N ALA A 488 0.78 -20.40 13.91
CA ALA A 488 0.03 -21.54 14.43
C ALA A 488 0.87 -22.42 15.41
N GLY A 489 2.20 -22.32 15.34
CA GLY A 489 3.17 -22.93 16.24
C GLY A 489 3.22 -24.46 16.13
N ALA A 490 3.60 -25.15 17.21
CA ALA A 490 3.71 -26.62 17.24
C ALA A 490 2.38 -27.35 16.93
N THR A 491 1.25 -26.64 17.06
CA THR A 491 -0.10 -27.14 16.74
C THR A 491 -0.57 -26.78 15.34
N ALA A 492 0.33 -26.31 14.46
CA ALA A 492 -0.02 -25.84 13.13
C ALA A 492 -0.89 -26.82 12.33
N PRO A 493 -0.58 -28.13 12.25
CA PRO A 493 -1.41 -29.05 11.48
C PRO A 493 -2.87 -29.08 11.96
N SER A 494 -3.12 -29.16 13.27
CA SER A 494 -4.48 -29.25 13.80
C SER A 494 -5.26 -27.94 13.69
N LYS A 495 -4.62 -26.79 13.95
CA LYS A 495 -5.25 -25.46 13.82
C LYS A 495 -5.59 -25.11 12.38
N LEU A 496 -4.65 -25.32 11.45
CA LEU A 496 -4.89 -25.04 10.03
C LEU A 496 -5.95 -25.98 9.47
N ARG A 497 -5.91 -27.27 9.82
CA ARG A 497 -6.98 -28.21 9.45
C ARG A 497 -8.35 -27.75 9.95
N ALA A 498 -8.44 -27.31 11.21
CA ALA A 498 -9.70 -26.83 11.78
C ALA A 498 -10.26 -25.64 10.98
N LEU A 499 -9.43 -24.68 10.59
CA LEU A 499 -9.84 -23.55 9.75
C LEU A 499 -10.30 -23.98 8.36
N VAL A 500 -9.64 -24.96 7.72
CA VAL A 500 -10.05 -25.45 6.39
C VAL A 500 -11.46 -26.06 6.41
N ILE A 501 -11.77 -26.86 7.43
CA ILE A 501 -13.05 -27.57 7.55
C ILE A 501 -14.16 -26.73 8.19
N ASP A 502 -13.80 -25.57 8.75
CA ASP A 502 -14.78 -24.63 9.29
C ASP A 502 -15.54 -23.96 8.15
N GLU A 503 -16.74 -24.46 7.87
CA GLU A 503 -17.61 -23.87 6.86
C GLU A 503 -18.12 -22.48 7.24
N THR A 504 -17.94 -22.03 8.48
CA THR A 504 -18.28 -20.66 8.89
C THR A 504 -17.15 -19.67 8.59
N ALA A 505 -15.91 -20.14 8.41
CA ALA A 505 -14.77 -19.31 8.03
C ALA A 505 -14.88 -18.81 6.58
N SER A 506 -14.21 -17.69 6.29
CA SER A 506 -14.15 -17.15 4.93
C SER A 506 -13.47 -18.13 3.97
N GLU A 507 -13.96 -18.22 2.73
CA GLU A 507 -13.37 -19.10 1.72
C GLU A 507 -11.90 -18.74 1.44
N LEU A 508 -11.53 -17.47 1.57
CA LEU A 508 -10.15 -17.00 1.52
C LEU A 508 -9.28 -17.58 2.64
N ILE A 509 -9.73 -17.51 3.91
CA ILE A 509 -9.03 -18.12 5.04
C ILE A 509 -8.90 -19.61 4.81
N ARG A 510 -9.99 -20.28 4.45
CA ARG A 510 -10.01 -21.73 4.21
C ARG A 510 -9.02 -22.12 3.12
N ALA A 511 -9.00 -21.38 2.01
CA ALA A 511 -8.11 -21.63 0.88
C ALA A 511 -6.64 -21.46 1.27
N ARG A 512 -6.28 -20.40 1.99
CA ARG A 512 -4.89 -20.15 2.44
C ARG A 512 -4.47 -21.10 3.55
N ALA A 513 -5.38 -21.42 4.48
CA ALA A 513 -5.17 -22.41 5.52
C ALA A 513 -4.88 -23.79 4.91
N LEU A 514 -5.53 -24.14 3.80
CA LEU A 514 -5.32 -25.41 3.11
C LEU A 514 -3.90 -25.54 2.57
N GLY A 515 -3.38 -24.51 1.91
CA GLY A 515 -1.99 -24.49 1.42
C GLY A 515 -0.99 -24.70 2.55
N ALA A 516 -1.12 -23.91 3.62
CA ALA A 516 -0.29 -24.03 4.81
C ALA A 516 -0.43 -25.40 5.51
N TYR A 517 -1.65 -25.96 5.58
CA TYR A 517 -1.92 -27.26 6.20
C TYR A 517 -1.23 -28.40 5.43
N VAL A 518 -1.41 -28.47 4.11
CA VAL A 518 -0.80 -29.50 3.27
C VAL A 518 0.73 -29.41 3.33
N ARG A 519 1.26 -28.19 3.40
CA ARG A 519 2.70 -27.94 3.55
C ARG A 519 3.27 -28.49 4.85
N VAL A 520 2.66 -28.16 5.99
CA VAL A 520 3.22 -28.48 7.32
C VAL A 520 2.92 -29.91 7.78
N ALA A 521 1.86 -30.54 7.28
CA ALA A 521 1.46 -31.87 7.71
C ALA A 521 2.51 -32.94 7.36
N GLN A 522 2.72 -33.90 8.27
CA GLN A 522 3.68 -35.01 8.13
C GLN A 522 3.03 -36.37 8.45
N GLY A 523 3.62 -37.46 7.98
CA GLY A 523 3.17 -38.83 8.27
C GLY A 523 1.69 -39.07 7.97
N GLY A 524 0.95 -39.65 8.92
CA GLY A 524 -0.50 -39.86 8.78
C GLY A 524 -1.29 -38.56 8.61
N GLU A 525 -0.82 -37.44 9.14
CA GLU A 525 -1.47 -36.13 8.97
C GLU A 525 -1.31 -35.61 7.55
N ARG A 526 -0.15 -35.83 6.90
CA ARG A 526 0.08 -35.49 5.49
C ARG A 526 -0.95 -36.19 4.60
N ALA A 527 -1.18 -37.49 4.84
CA ALA A 527 -2.18 -38.25 4.10
C ALA A 527 -3.58 -37.64 4.27
N ARG A 528 -3.95 -37.28 5.50
CA ARG A 528 -5.24 -36.60 5.78
C ARG A 528 -5.35 -35.23 5.09
N ALA A 529 -4.28 -34.44 5.07
CA ALA A 529 -4.26 -33.15 4.39
C ALA A 529 -4.41 -33.28 2.87
N ILE A 530 -3.72 -34.25 2.26
CA ILE A 530 -3.84 -34.56 0.84
C ILE A 530 -5.27 -34.99 0.50
N THR A 531 -5.85 -35.94 1.25
CA THR A 531 -7.24 -36.39 1.03
C THR A 531 -8.25 -35.26 1.16
N LEU A 532 -8.06 -34.35 2.12
CA LEU A 532 -8.91 -33.17 2.26
C LEU A 532 -8.79 -32.25 1.03
N ALA A 533 -7.58 -32.01 0.53
CA ALA A 533 -7.37 -31.23 -0.70
C ALA A 533 -7.98 -31.93 -1.94
N GLU A 534 -7.85 -33.24 -2.09
CA GLU A 534 -8.49 -34.00 -3.18
C GLU A 534 -10.02 -33.87 -3.16
N THR A 535 -10.59 -33.99 -1.97
CA THR A 535 -12.03 -33.83 -1.75
C THR A 535 -12.47 -32.42 -2.16
N LEU A 536 -11.82 -31.38 -1.63
CA LEU A 536 -12.16 -29.99 -1.93
C LEU A 536 -11.97 -29.67 -3.41
N ALA A 537 -10.88 -30.11 -4.04
CA ALA A 537 -10.62 -29.88 -5.47
C ALA A 537 -11.75 -30.40 -6.38
N THR A 538 -12.34 -31.53 -6.03
CA THR A 538 -13.36 -32.24 -6.83
C THR A 538 -14.79 -31.92 -6.43
N GLN A 539 -14.99 -31.20 -5.32
CA GLN A 539 -16.30 -30.88 -4.77
C GLN A 539 -16.95 -29.68 -5.48
N GLU A 540 -17.97 -29.90 -6.31
CA GLU A 540 -18.59 -28.86 -7.14
C GLU A 540 -19.27 -27.72 -6.36
N ASN A 541 -19.71 -27.98 -5.12
CA ASN A 541 -20.31 -26.95 -4.27
C ASN A 541 -19.28 -26.17 -3.43
N ALA A 542 -17.98 -26.50 -3.50
CA ALA A 542 -16.93 -25.68 -2.89
C ALA A 542 -16.65 -24.44 -3.76
N SER A 543 -16.15 -23.37 -3.13
CA SER A 543 -15.84 -22.13 -3.85
C SER A 543 -14.69 -22.31 -4.85
N THR A 544 -14.66 -21.50 -5.90
CA THR A 544 -13.57 -21.47 -6.88
C THR A 544 -12.21 -21.33 -6.21
N ASP A 545 -12.06 -20.40 -5.27
CA ASP A 545 -10.78 -20.11 -4.61
C ASP A 545 -10.28 -21.30 -3.77
N LEU A 546 -11.18 -21.96 -3.04
CA LEU A 546 -10.85 -23.15 -2.25
C LEU A 546 -10.46 -24.33 -3.15
N ARG A 547 -11.21 -24.56 -4.24
CA ARG A 547 -10.94 -25.62 -5.21
C ARG A 547 -9.61 -25.42 -5.94
N VAL A 548 -9.32 -24.19 -6.36
CA VAL A 548 -8.04 -23.82 -7.01
C VAL A 548 -6.89 -23.96 -6.04
N SER A 549 -7.03 -23.46 -4.81
CA SER A 549 -6.01 -23.62 -3.77
C SER A 549 -5.72 -25.10 -3.55
N ALA A 550 -6.76 -25.93 -3.42
CA ALA A 550 -6.62 -27.37 -3.25
C ALA A 550 -5.82 -28.03 -4.40
N LEU A 551 -6.15 -27.73 -5.66
CA LEU A 551 -5.42 -28.23 -6.82
C LEU A 551 -3.95 -27.78 -6.82
N ARG A 552 -3.67 -26.52 -6.47
CA ARG A 552 -2.30 -25.98 -6.40
C ARG A 552 -1.50 -26.61 -5.26
N SER A 553 -2.11 -26.79 -4.08
CA SER A 553 -1.49 -27.47 -2.95
C SER A 553 -1.16 -28.92 -3.31
N LEU A 554 -2.08 -29.65 -3.95
CA LEU A 554 -1.81 -31.00 -4.46
C LEU A 554 -0.69 -30.98 -5.47
N ALA A 555 -0.69 -30.07 -6.44
CA ALA A 555 0.35 -29.99 -7.47
C ALA A 555 1.74 -29.79 -6.85
N ARG A 556 1.84 -28.97 -5.81
CA ARG A 556 3.10 -28.68 -5.10
C ARG A 556 3.57 -29.84 -4.23
N PHE A 557 2.64 -30.53 -3.55
CA PHE A 557 2.97 -31.42 -2.44
C PHE A 557 2.60 -32.90 -2.64
N ALA A 558 1.78 -33.20 -3.64
CA ALA A 558 1.25 -34.52 -3.98
C ALA A 558 0.89 -34.62 -5.50
N PRO A 559 1.88 -34.54 -6.42
CA PRO A 559 1.61 -34.36 -7.86
C PRO A 559 0.79 -35.49 -8.50
N SER A 560 0.92 -36.74 -8.02
CA SER A 560 0.11 -37.87 -8.47
C SER A 560 -1.37 -37.66 -8.18
N GLN A 561 -1.71 -37.23 -6.97
CA GLN A 561 -3.06 -36.93 -6.53
C GLN A 561 -3.61 -35.71 -7.26
N ALA A 562 -2.76 -34.70 -7.47
CA ALA A 562 -3.12 -33.53 -8.27
C ALA A 562 -3.62 -33.94 -9.67
N ARG A 563 -2.90 -34.84 -10.34
CA ARG A 563 -3.28 -35.36 -11.67
C ARG A 563 -4.59 -36.14 -11.63
N GLN A 564 -4.81 -36.94 -10.59
CA GLN A 564 -6.05 -37.69 -10.42
C GLN A 564 -7.24 -36.75 -10.17
N SER A 565 -7.15 -35.85 -9.19
CA SER A 565 -8.17 -34.84 -8.91
C SER A 565 -8.44 -33.93 -10.11
N ALA A 566 -7.40 -33.62 -10.89
CA ALA A 566 -7.52 -32.82 -12.11
C ALA A 566 -8.34 -33.50 -13.21
N VAL A 567 -8.39 -34.84 -13.30
CA VAL A 567 -9.26 -35.52 -14.27
C VAL A 567 -10.73 -35.20 -13.99
N THR A 568 -11.14 -35.26 -12.72
CA THR A 568 -12.50 -34.93 -12.29
C THR A 568 -12.75 -33.43 -12.35
N ALA A 569 -11.85 -32.60 -11.81
CA ALA A 569 -11.99 -31.15 -11.79
C ALA A 569 -11.98 -30.52 -13.21
N ALA A 570 -11.37 -31.17 -14.20
CA ALA A 570 -11.45 -30.78 -15.61
C ALA A 570 -12.86 -30.94 -16.22
N GLN A 571 -13.79 -31.58 -15.51
CA GLN A 571 -15.22 -31.66 -15.88
C GLN A 571 -16.06 -30.59 -15.16
N SER A 572 -15.45 -29.80 -14.27
CA SER A 572 -16.14 -28.80 -13.46
C SER A 572 -16.94 -27.80 -14.28
N GLY A 573 -18.11 -27.41 -13.77
CA GLY A 573 -18.90 -26.30 -14.32
C GLY A 573 -18.19 -24.94 -14.19
N ASP A 574 -17.27 -24.81 -13.24
CA ASP A 574 -16.44 -23.62 -13.03
C ASP A 574 -15.25 -23.59 -14.02
N PRO A 575 -15.18 -22.58 -14.91
CA PRO A 575 -14.14 -22.53 -15.95
C PRO A 575 -12.72 -22.29 -15.40
N VAL A 576 -12.56 -21.67 -14.23
CA VAL A 576 -11.25 -21.44 -13.61
C VAL A 576 -10.72 -22.74 -13.01
N VAL A 577 -11.55 -23.46 -12.24
CA VAL A 577 -11.18 -24.77 -11.70
C VAL A 577 -10.82 -25.73 -12.83
N ARG A 578 -11.64 -25.72 -13.90
CA ARG A 578 -11.41 -26.52 -15.10
C ARG A 578 -10.05 -26.21 -15.72
N SER A 579 -9.72 -24.94 -15.91
CA SER A 579 -8.44 -24.49 -16.51
C SER A 579 -7.23 -24.96 -15.69
N VAL A 580 -7.26 -24.73 -14.38
CA VAL A 580 -6.20 -25.18 -13.46
C VAL A 580 -6.03 -26.70 -13.55
N ALA A 581 -7.14 -27.45 -13.53
CA ALA A 581 -7.10 -28.90 -13.67
C ALA A 581 -6.46 -29.36 -14.99
N TRP A 582 -6.82 -28.76 -16.14
CA TRP A 582 -6.19 -29.10 -17.41
C TRP A 582 -4.68 -28.84 -17.43
N SER A 583 -4.21 -27.74 -16.86
CA SER A 583 -2.77 -27.43 -16.76
C SER A 583 -1.98 -28.50 -16.00
N LEU A 584 -2.63 -29.14 -15.02
CA LEU A 584 -2.04 -30.19 -14.21
C LEU A 584 -2.04 -31.56 -14.90
N ARG A 585 -2.92 -31.78 -15.89
CA ARG A 585 -2.95 -33.02 -16.70
C ARG A 585 -1.88 -33.07 -17.78
N GLY A 586 -1.39 -31.92 -18.23
CA GLY A 586 -0.36 -31.79 -19.27
C GLY A 586 1.08 -31.95 -18.78
N LYS A 587 1.27 -32.10 -17.45
CA LYS A 587 2.55 -32.38 -16.78
C LYS A 587 2.54 -33.80 -16.21
#